data_AF-A0A959TET4-F1
#
_entry.id   AF-A0A959TET4-F1
#
_cell.length_a   1.000
_cell.length_b   1.000
_cell.length_c   1.000
_cell.angle_alpha   90.00
_cell.angle_beta   90.00
_cell.angle_gamma   90.00
#
_symmetry.space_group_name_H-M   'P 1'
#
loop_
_entity.id
_entity.type
_entity.pdbx_description
1 polymer ?
#
loop_
_entity_poly.entity_id
_entity_poly.type
_entity_poly.pdbx_seq_one_letter_code
_entity_poly.pdbx_strand_id
1 'polypeptide(L)'
;NSDDAEMSRRLNQEAAKTVKYGGVPPEEAWKMVTLNPVRMLHLDHRMGSVEPGKDADLVLWDGNPLAISSRVLMTLVDGAVLYDQDRDARLRKAMMVERERLVHKMIAAKQAGASTRKAGHAEKGFWHCDSEGEMP
;
A
#
# COMPACT_ATOMS: atom_id res chain seq x y z
N ASN A 1 -7.21 14.20 2.70
CA ASN A 1 -6.25 13.21 3.25
C ASN A 1 -6.52 11.79 2.76
N SER A 2 -7.76 11.29 2.72
CA SER A 2 -8.06 9.99 2.06
C SER A 2 -8.10 10.09 0.54
N ASP A 3 -8.45 11.27 0.01
CA ASP A 3 -8.57 11.51 -1.44
C ASP A 3 -7.27 12.00 -2.08
N ASP A 4 -6.18 12.02 -1.31
CA ASP A 4 -4.84 12.29 -1.79
C ASP A 4 -4.13 10.95 -2.06
N ALA A 5 -3.56 10.80 -3.25
CA ALA A 5 -3.00 9.52 -3.71
C ALA A 5 -1.81 9.01 -2.86
N GLU A 6 -1.13 9.90 -2.15
CA GLU A 6 0.00 9.56 -1.26
C GLU A 6 -0.50 9.26 0.15
N MET A 7 -1.34 10.14 0.69
CA MET A 7 -1.83 10.02 2.06
C MET A 7 -2.88 8.92 2.25
N SER A 8 -3.63 8.56 1.20
CA SER A 8 -4.57 7.43 1.19
C SER A 8 -3.89 6.10 1.56
N ARG A 9 -2.60 5.96 1.24
CA ARG A 9 -1.81 4.75 1.56
C ARG A 9 -1.36 4.69 3.01
N ARG A 10 -1.59 5.75 3.80
CA ARG A 10 -1.07 5.95 5.15
C ARG A 10 -2.17 6.28 6.16
N LEU A 11 -3.34 5.66 6.02
CA LEU A 11 -4.49 5.91 6.91
C LEU A 11 -4.16 5.68 8.40
N ASN A 12 -3.24 4.77 8.73
CA ASN A 12 -2.77 4.59 10.10
C ASN A 12 -2.07 5.85 10.66
N GLN A 13 -1.34 6.59 9.83
CA GLN A 13 -0.72 7.86 10.22
C GLN A 13 -1.76 8.98 10.31
N GLU A 14 -2.78 8.97 9.45
CA GLU A 14 -3.91 9.89 9.56
C GLU A 14 -4.68 9.69 10.88
N ALA A 15 -4.93 8.44 11.27
CA ALA A 15 -5.50 8.11 12.57
C ALA A 15 -4.61 8.61 13.71
N ALA A 16 -3.29 8.42 13.63
CA ALA A 16 -2.35 8.87 14.67
C ALA A 16 -2.36 10.40 14.90
N LYS A 17 -2.65 11.20 13.86
CA LYS A 17 -2.80 12.66 14.00
C LYS A 17 -3.94 13.03 14.94
N THR A 18 -5.04 12.28 14.94
CA THR A 18 -6.18 12.53 15.84
C THR A 18 -5.81 12.34 17.30
N VAL A 19 -4.90 11.41 17.61
CA VAL A 19 -4.33 11.24 18.95
C VAL A 19 -3.47 12.46 19.31
N LYS A 20 -2.54 12.83 18.42
CA LYS A 20 -1.56 13.89 18.69
C LYS A 20 -2.17 15.27 18.84
N TYR A 21 -3.14 15.62 17.98
CA TYR A 21 -3.68 16.97 17.87
C TYR A 21 -5.13 17.10 18.36
N GLY A 22 -5.89 16.00 18.35
CA GLY A 22 -7.30 15.99 18.75
C GLY A 22 -7.55 15.44 20.15
N GLY A 23 -6.53 14.92 20.84
CA GLY A 23 -6.69 14.31 22.17
C GLY A 23 -7.51 13.02 22.15
N VAL A 24 -7.71 12.42 20.97
CA VAL A 24 -8.48 11.18 20.82
C VAL A 24 -7.70 10.02 21.43
N PRO A 25 -8.32 9.15 22.26
CA PRO A 25 -7.67 7.95 22.76
C PRO A 25 -7.18 7.04 21.62
N PRO A 26 -6.01 6.37 21.73
CA PRO A 26 -5.46 5.54 20.66
C PRO A 26 -6.42 4.47 20.13
N GLU A 27 -7.21 3.85 20.99
CA GLU A 27 -8.19 2.84 20.59
C GLU A 27 -9.30 3.44 19.70
N GLU A 28 -9.80 4.62 20.04
CA GLU A 28 -10.81 5.32 19.26
C GLU A 28 -10.26 5.80 17.92
N ALA A 29 -9.02 6.30 17.91
CA ALA A 29 -8.32 6.65 16.68
C ALA A 29 -8.16 5.43 15.74
N TRP A 30 -7.87 4.25 16.29
CA TRP A 30 -7.75 3.03 15.49
C TRP A 30 -9.08 2.58 14.90
N LYS A 31 -10.19 2.71 15.65
CA LYS A 31 -11.55 2.42 15.16
C LYS A 31 -11.93 3.31 13.96
N MET A 32 -11.43 4.55 13.87
CA MET A 32 -11.72 5.45 12.75
C MET A 32 -11.27 4.92 11.39
N VAL A 33 -10.25 4.04 11.36
CA VAL A 33 -9.70 3.46 10.13
C VAL A 33 -9.94 1.96 10.01
N THR A 34 -10.73 1.38 10.92
CA THR A 34 -11.07 -0.06 10.94
C THR A 34 -12.56 -0.26 11.14
N LEU A 35 -13.02 -0.27 12.39
CA LEU A 35 -14.37 -0.66 12.77
C LEU A 35 -15.46 0.34 12.35
N ASN A 36 -15.20 1.64 12.45
CA ASN A 36 -16.21 2.66 12.18
C ASN A 36 -16.60 2.72 10.68
N PRO A 37 -15.66 2.76 9.72
CA PRO A 37 -16.00 2.67 8.30
C PRO A 37 -16.76 1.39 7.95
N VAL A 38 -16.37 0.26 8.53
CA VAL A 38 -17.02 -1.03 8.30
C VAL A 38 -18.47 -1.03 8.80
N ARG A 39 -18.74 -0.45 9.97
CA ARG A 39 -20.10 -0.25 10.48
C ARG A 39 -20.94 0.66 9.60
N MET A 40 -20.34 1.74 9.08
CA MET A 40 -21.01 2.65 8.14
C MET A 40 -21.40 1.95 6.82
N LEU A 41 -20.65 0.93 6.43
CA LEU A 41 -20.92 0.10 5.25
C LEU A 41 -21.76 -1.15 5.57
N HIS A 42 -22.19 -1.35 6.82
CA HIS A 42 -22.94 -2.52 7.29
C HIS A 42 -22.21 -3.86 7.07
N LEU A 43 -20.87 -3.85 7.12
CA LEU A 43 -20.00 -5.01 6.89
C LEU A 43 -19.37 -5.55 8.19
N ASP A 44 -19.81 -5.08 9.35
CA ASP A 44 -19.23 -5.41 10.66
C ASP A 44 -19.43 -6.87 11.11
N HIS A 45 -20.40 -7.55 10.49
CA HIS A 45 -20.58 -8.99 10.60
C HIS A 45 -19.50 -9.80 9.86
N ARG A 46 -18.77 -9.18 8.91
CA ARG A 46 -17.74 -9.82 8.10
C ARG A 46 -16.33 -9.35 8.40
N MET A 47 -16.11 -8.07 8.70
CA MET A 47 -14.76 -7.51 8.81
C MET A 47 -14.67 -6.43 9.90
N GLY A 48 -13.51 -5.77 10.02
CA GLY A 48 -13.31 -4.63 10.92
C GLY A 48 -12.98 -4.98 12.38
N SER A 49 -13.01 -6.27 12.75
CA SER A 49 -12.46 -6.77 14.02
C SER A 49 -11.95 -8.20 13.88
N VAL A 50 -11.13 -8.65 14.84
CA VAL A 50 -10.53 -9.99 14.86
C VAL A 50 -11.37 -10.91 15.73
N GLU A 51 -12.35 -11.57 15.12
CA GLU A 51 -13.32 -12.46 15.79
C GLU A 51 -13.56 -13.73 14.95
N PRO A 52 -13.86 -14.88 15.58
CA PRO A 52 -14.24 -16.09 14.84
C PRO A 52 -15.46 -15.86 13.93
N GLY A 53 -15.40 -16.38 12.71
CA GLY A 53 -16.48 -16.26 11.72
C GLY A 53 -16.38 -15.03 10.80
N LYS A 54 -15.38 -14.17 11.00
CA LYS A 54 -15.09 -13.02 10.13
C LYS A 54 -14.03 -13.34 9.08
N ASP A 55 -13.98 -12.51 8.04
CA ASP A 55 -12.99 -12.55 6.97
C ASP A 55 -11.59 -12.31 7.56
N ALA A 56 -10.61 -13.09 7.11
CA ALA A 56 -9.25 -13.06 7.62
C ALA A 56 -8.41 -11.96 6.95
N ASP A 57 -8.90 -10.72 7.06
CA ASP A 57 -8.23 -9.50 6.61
C ASP A 57 -7.40 -8.91 7.75
N LEU A 58 -6.10 -9.24 7.76
CA LEU A 58 -5.22 -8.97 8.90
C LEU A 58 -3.94 -8.28 8.46
N VAL A 59 -3.45 -7.35 9.28
CA VAL A 59 -2.15 -6.72 9.11
C VAL A 59 -1.34 -6.92 10.38
N LEU A 60 -0.18 -7.58 10.24
CA LEU A 60 0.77 -7.78 11.32
C LEU A 60 1.80 -6.65 11.31
N TRP A 61 1.99 -6.01 12.45
CA TRP A 61 2.95 -4.91 12.64
C TRP A 61 4.05 -5.31 13.62
N ASP A 62 5.24 -4.70 13.47
CA ASP A 62 6.36 -4.87 14.40
C ASP A 62 6.24 -4.05 15.70
N GLY A 63 5.15 -3.29 15.84
CA GLY A 63 4.87 -2.44 17.00
C GLY A 63 3.47 -1.85 16.93
N ASN A 64 3.25 -0.72 17.62
CA ASN A 64 1.96 -0.03 17.61
C ASN A 64 1.67 0.55 16.21
N PRO A 65 0.57 0.18 15.54
CA PRO A 65 0.28 0.64 14.18
C PRO A 65 0.07 2.16 14.04
N LEU A 66 -0.21 2.86 15.15
CA LEU A 66 -0.29 4.33 15.19
C LEU A 66 1.09 5.00 15.35
N ALA A 67 2.15 4.24 15.60
CA ALA A 67 3.51 4.78 15.66
C ALA A 67 4.08 4.94 14.24
N ILE A 68 4.68 6.10 13.97
CA ILE A 68 5.30 6.42 12.67
C ILE A 68 6.44 5.45 12.31
N SER A 69 7.14 4.93 13.31
CA SER A 69 8.26 4.01 13.14
C SER A 69 7.85 2.56 12.88
N SER A 70 6.58 2.22 13.09
CA SER A 70 6.11 0.84 12.94
C SER A 70 5.96 0.45 11.48
N ARG A 71 6.31 -0.80 11.20
CA ARG A 71 6.30 -1.38 9.86
C ARG A 71 5.39 -2.61 9.82
N VAL A 72 4.81 -2.83 8.66
CA VAL A 72 4.05 -4.04 8.36
C VAL A 72 5.03 -5.19 8.14
N LEU A 73 4.83 -6.27 8.88
CA LEU A 73 5.53 -7.55 8.72
C LEU A 73 4.82 -8.42 7.68
N MET A 74 3.49 -8.45 7.72
CA MET A 74 2.67 -9.34 6.89
C MET A 74 1.27 -8.74 6.68
N THR A 75 0.67 -8.99 5.52
CA THR A 75 -0.74 -8.66 5.23
C THR A 75 -1.44 -9.90 4.67
N LEU A 76 -2.58 -10.22 5.28
CA LEU A 76 -3.51 -11.24 4.82
C LEU A 76 -4.77 -10.57 4.28
N VAL A 77 -5.26 -11.09 3.16
CA VAL A 77 -6.55 -10.72 2.56
C VAL A 77 -7.30 -12.00 2.26
N ASP A 78 -8.53 -12.12 2.74
CA ASP A 78 -9.33 -13.36 2.63
C ASP A 78 -8.56 -14.62 3.11
N GLY A 79 -7.69 -14.45 4.12
CA GLY A 79 -6.84 -15.53 4.65
C GLY A 79 -5.61 -15.90 3.81
N ALA A 80 -5.41 -15.28 2.65
CA ALA A 80 -4.23 -15.46 1.82
C ALA A 80 -3.14 -14.42 2.13
N VAL A 81 -1.88 -14.85 2.21
CA VAL A 81 -0.74 -13.96 2.49
C VAL A 81 -0.38 -13.12 1.25
N LEU A 82 -0.94 -11.92 1.17
CA LEU A 82 -0.68 -10.98 0.08
C LEU A 82 0.69 -10.31 0.21
N TYR A 83 1.10 -9.94 1.43
CA TYR A 83 2.41 -9.34 1.69
C TYR A 83 3.12 -10.09 2.81
N ASP A 84 4.43 -10.31 2.63
CA ASP A 84 5.33 -10.86 3.63
C ASP A 84 6.69 -10.17 3.47
N GLN A 85 7.23 -9.62 4.54
CA GLN A 85 8.43 -8.79 4.51
C GLN A 85 9.65 -9.55 3.96
N ASP A 86 9.82 -10.80 4.36
CA ASP A 86 10.97 -11.60 3.95
C ASP A 86 10.86 -12.02 2.48
N ARG A 87 9.66 -12.38 2.03
CA ARG A 87 9.37 -12.68 0.62
C ARG A 87 9.61 -11.47 -0.26
N ASP A 88 9.11 -10.31 0.14
CA ASP A 88 9.31 -9.05 -0.59
C ASP A 88 10.81 -8.68 -0.67
N ALA A 89 11.57 -8.82 0.43
CA ALA A 89 13.01 -8.57 0.43
C ALA A 89 13.75 -9.47 -0.58
N ARG A 90 13.41 -10.77 -0.65
CA ARG A 90 13.97 -11.69 -1.65
C ARG A 90 13.60 -11.31 -3.07
N LEU A 91 12.33 -10.98 -3.32
CA LEU A 91 11.85 -10.57 -4.65
C LEU A 91 12.53 -9.29 -5.14
N ARG A 92 12.68 -8.29 -4.27
CA ARG A 92 13.39 -7.05 -4.61
C ARG A 92 14.85 -7.30 -4.99
N LYS A 93 15.53 -8.19 -4.27
CA LYS A 93 16.90 -8.58 -4.60
C LYS A 93 16.98 -9.28 -5.96
N ALA A 94 16.06 -10.20 -6.24
CA ALA A 94 15.99 -10.88 -7.54
C ALA A 94 15.68 -9.91 -8.69
N MET A 95 14.72 -8.98 -8.49
CA MET A 95 14.40 -7.94 -9.47
C MET A 95 15.57 -7.00 -9.74
N MET A 96 16.37 -6.66 -8.71
CA MET A 96 17.56 -5.83 -8.87
C MET A 96 18.60 -6.53 -9.76
N VAL A 97 18.90 -7.81 -9.48
CA VAL A 97 19.83 -8.61 -10.29
C VAL A 97 19.33 -8.71 -11.74
N GLU A 98 18.04 -8.98 -11.92
CA GLU A 98 17.46 -9.10 -13.26
C GLU A 98 17.48 -7.76 -14.01
N ARG A 99 17.21 -6.66 -13.31
CA ARG A 99 17.30 -5.31 -13.87
C ARG A 99 18.72 -5.01 -14.35
N GLU A 100 19.74 -5.30 -13.55
CA GLU A 100 21.14 -5.11 -13.95
C GLU A 100 21.50 -5.94 -15.18
N ARG A 101 21.06 -7.20 -15.22
CA ARG A 101 21.27 -8.08 -16.39
C ARG A 101 20.64 -7.51 -17.66
N LEU A 102 19.40 -7.02 -17.56
CA LEU A 102 18.69 -6.41 -18.70
C LEU A 102 19.37 -5.11 -19.15
N VAL A 103 19.81 -4.28 -18.20
CA VAL A 103 20.56 -3.05 -18.51
C VAL A 103 21.85 -3.37 -19.26
N HIS A 104 22.64 -4.36 -18.80
CA HIS A 104 23.85 -4.77 -19.52
C HIS A 104 23.55 -5.28 -20.93
N LYS A 105 22.50 -6.09 -21.09
CA LYS A 105 22.05 -6.55 -22.42
C LYS A 105 21.64 -5.40 -23.33
N MET A 106 20.95 -4.39 -22.80
CA MET A 106 20.57 -3.20 -23.56
C MET A 106 21.80 -2.39 -23.99
N ILE A 107 22.80 -2.25 -23.12
CA ILE A 107 24.05 -1.54 -23.44
C ILE A 107 24.82 -2.29 -24.55
N ALA A 108 24.96 -3.61 -24.43
CA ALA A 108 25.64 -4.43 -25.44
C ALA A 108 24.92 -4.38 -26.80
N ALA A 109 23.59 -4.48 -26.82
CA ALA A 109 22.80 -4.37 -28.04
C ALA A 109 22.97 -2.99 -28.70
N LYS A 110 22.99 -1.91 -27.91
CA LYS A 110 23.26 -0.55 -28.40
C LYS A 110 24.67 -0.44 -29.02
N GLN A 111 25.68 -1.02 -28.38
CA GLN A 111 27.06 -1.04 -28.90
C GLN A 111 27.17 -1.84 -30.21
N ALA A 112 26.39 -2.91 -30.36
CA ALA A 112 26.32 -3.71 -31.58
C ALA A 112 25.48 -3.06 -32.72
N GLY A 113 25.02 -1.81 -32.55
CA GLY A 113 24.30 -1.07 -33.59
C GLY A 113 22.79 -1.31 -33.64
N ALA A 114 22.19 -1.96 -32.63
CA ALA A 114 20.74 -2.14 -32.57
C ALA A 114 20.02 -0.80 -32.33
N SER A 115 18.82 -0.64 -32.90
CA SER A 115 17.98 0.54 -32.69
C SER A 115 17.52 0.65 -31.23
N THR A 116 17.74 1.79 -30.58
CA THR A 116 17.29 2.04 -29.21
C THR A 116 16.14 3.05 -29.16
N ARG A 117 15.18 2.85 -28.27
CA ARG A 117 14.14 3.83 -27.92
C ARG A 117 14.52 4.56 -26.63
N LYS A 118 14.30 5.88 -26.56
CA LYS A 118 14.40 6.61 -25.28
C LYS A 118 13.34 6.08 -24.30
N ALA A 119 13.70 5.99 -23.03
CA ALA A 119 12.74 5.68 -21.98
C ALA A 119 11.67 6.80 -21.97
N GLY A 120 10.43 6.44 -22.29
CA GLY A 120 9.28 7.31 -22.10
C GLY A 120 8.82 7.21 -20.65
N HIS A 121 8.48 8.34 -20.04
CA HIS A 121 7.66 8.33 -18.83
C HIS A 121 6.21 8.34 -19.30
N ALA A 122 5.40 7.39 -18.83
CA ALA A 122 3.95 7.58 -18.91
C ALA A 122 3.62 8.69 -17.91
N GLU A 123 3.12 9.83 -18.37
CA GLU A 123 2.56 10.83 -17.46
C GLU A 123 1.45 10.15 -16.67
N LYS A 124 1.58 10.12 -15.35
CA LYS A 124 0.53 9.63 -14.48
C LYS A 124 -0.53 10.73 -14.41
N GLY A 125 -1.61 10.57 -15.17
CA GLY A 125 -2.80 11.40 -15.00
C GLY A 125 -3.30 11.33 -13.56
N PHE A 126 -3.56 12.49 -12.96
CA PHE A 126 -4.28 12.59 -11.70
C PHE A 126 -5.77 12.44 -12.00
N TRP A 127 -6.32 11.28 -11.65
CA TRP A 127 -7.75 11.01 -11.80
C TRP A 127 -8.49 11.48 -10.55
N HIS A 128 -9.44 12.39 -10.72
CA HIS A 128 -10.38 12.78 -9.68
C HIS A 128 -11.74 12.12 -9.95
N CYS A 129 -12.60 12.01 -8.93
CA CYS A 129 -13.93 11.43 -9.09
C CYS A 129 -14.78 12.14 -10.17
N ASP A 130 -14.47 13.41 -10.47
CA ASP A 130 -15.15 14.21 -11.50
C ASP A 130 -14.44 14.20 -12.87
N SER A 131 -13.38 13.39 -13.04
CA SER A 131 -12.67 13.27 -14.31
C SER A 131 -13.48 12.42 -15.29
N GLU A 132 -14.39 13.04 -16.03
CA GLU A 132 -15.07 12.39 -17.15
C GLU A 132 -14.10 12.19 -18.34
N GLY A 133 -13.60 10.97 -18.49
CA GLY A 133 -13.40 10.34 -19.80
C GLY A 133 -12.42 10.96 -20.82
N GLU A 134 -11.71 12.05 -20.54
CA GLU A 134 -10.71 12.55 -21.47
C GLU A 134 -9.42 11.72 -21.36
N MET A 135 -9.34 10.70 -22.22
CA MET A 135 -8.08 10.04 -22.56
C MET A 135 -7.23 10.95 -23.46
N PRO A 136 -5.90 11.02 -23.26
CA PRO A 136 -4.99 11.67 -24.18
C PRO A 136 -4.93 11.00 -25.57
#